data_AF-A0A930UY13-F1
#
_entry.id   AF-A0A930UY13-F1
#
_cell.length_a   1.000
_cell.length_b   1.000
_cell.length_c   1.000
_cell.angle_alpha   90.00
_cell.angle_beta   90.00
_cell.angle_gamma   90.00
#
_symmetry.space_group_name_H-M   'P 1'
#
loop_
_entity.id
_entity.type
_entity.pdbx_description
1 polymer ?
#
loop_
_entity_poly.entity_id
_entity_poly.type
_entity_poly.pdbx_seq_one_letter_code
_entity_poly.pdbx_strand_id
1 'polypeptide(L)'
;MGLNIKNERVHALAREAARLTGRTQTGAIEEALELLLREFGADPAGAAVRKRVEAVHGIALEYAADPGNAKPEVRAIDDLYDGQVLPL
;
A
#
# COMPACT_ATOMS: atom_id res chain seq x y z
N MET A 1 -6.22 -9.36 14.81
CA MET A 1 -7.57 -9.15 15.41
C MET A 1 -8.45 -10.32 14.99
N GLY A 2 -9.27 -10.87 15.89
CA GLY A 2 -10.02 -12.11 15.64
C GLY A 2 -11.47 -11.85 15.22
N LEU A 3 -11.92 -12.49 14.13
CA LEU A 3 -13.32 -12.53 13.73
C LEU A 3 -14.06 -13.58 14.57
N ASN A 4 -15.14 -13.21 15.26
CA ASN A 4 -15.99 -14.16 15.99
C ASN A 4 -17.27 -14.45 15.18
N ILE A 5 -17.44 -15.69 14.76
CA ILE A 5 -18.58 -16.12 13.95
C ILE A 5 -19.50 -17.00 14.80
N LYS A 6 -20.63 -16.48 15.27
CA LYS A 6 -21.58 -17.26 16.12
C LYS A 6 -22.45 -18.26 15.35
N ASN A 7 -22.16 -18.49 14.07
CA ASN A 7 -22.96 -19.35 13.21
C ASN A 7 -22.29 -20.71 13.05
N GLU A 8 -22.92 -21.76 13.59
CA GLU A 8 -22.41 -23.14 13.56
C GLU A 8 -22.14 -23.66 12.16
N ARG A 9 -22.98 -23.29 11.18
CA ARG A 9 -22.79 -23.71 9.78
C ARG A 9 -21.50 -23.13 9.21
N VAL A 10 -21.20 -21.87 9.52
CA VAL A 10 -19.98 -21.21 9.04
C VAL A 10 -18.74 -21.80 9.71
N HIS A 11 -18.82 -22.14 10.99
CA HIS A 11 -17.76 -22.87 11.68
C HIS A 11 -17.48 -24.24 11.04
N ALA A 12 -18.51 -25.00 10.69
CA ALA A 12 -18.37 -26.27 10.01
C ALA A 12 -17.69 -26.12 8.64
N LEU A 13 -18.11 -25.11 7.85
CA LEU A 13 -17.50 -24.80 6.56
C LEU A 13 -16.04 -24.38 6.70
N ALA A 14 -15.71 -23.53 7.66
CA ALA A 14 -14.33 -23.08 7.90
C ALA A 14 -13.42 -24.24 8.32
N ARG A 15 -13.93 -25.15 9.16
CA ARG A 15 -13.20 -26.36 9.56
C ARG A 15 -12.94 -27.29 8.37
N GLU A 16 -13.95 -27.49 7.52
CA GLU A 16 -13.82 -28.31 6.32
C GLU A 16 -12.84 -27.70 5.31
N ALA A 17 -12.96 -26.40 5.05
CA ALA A 17 -12.06 -25.68 4.15
C ALA A 17 -10.61 -25.73 4.66
N ALA A 18 -10.37 -25.54 5.96
CA ALA A 18 -9.06 -25.70 6.58
C ALA A 18 -8.49 -27.11 6.37
N ARG A 19 -9.33 -28.15 6.57
CA ARG A 19 -8.93 -29.55 6.37
C ARG A 19 -8.51 -29.83 4.92
N LEU A 20 -9.26 -29.33 3.95
CA LEU A 20 -9.00 -29.57 2.53
C LEU A 20 -7.79 -28.77 2.01
N THR A 21 -7.56 -27.57 2.55
CA THR A 21 -6.49 -26.67 2.09
C THR A 21 -5.19 -26.80 2.90
N GLY A 22 -5.21 -27.49 4.05
CA GLY A 22 -4.08 -27.54 4.98
C GLY A 22 -3.80 -26.22 5.70
N ARG A 23 -4.70 -25.23 5.59
CA ARG A 23 -4.57 -23.90 6.23
C ARG A 23 -5.21 -23.88 7.61
N THR A 24 -4.98 -22.81 8.36
CA THR A 24 -5.79 -22.51 9.55
C THR A 24 -7.22 -22.16 9.12
N GLN A 25 -8.20 -22.30 10.02
CA GLN A 25 -9.58 -21.88 9.73
C GLN A 25 -9.66 -20.42 9.30
N THR A 26 -8.91 -19.54 9.96
CA THR A 26 -8.81 -18.12 9.59
C THR A 26 -8.22 -17.95 8.19
N GLY A 27 -7.12 -18.64 7.87
CA GLY A 27 -6.49 -18.55 6.55
C GLY A 27 -7.36 -19.09 5.42
N ALA A 28 -8.12 -20.16 5.67
CA ALA A 28 -9.08 -20.69 4.70
C ALA A 28 -10.27 -19.72 4.47
N ILE A 29 -10.74 -19.05 5.54
CA ILE A 29 -11.76 -18.00 5.41
C ILE A 29 -11.22 -16.81 4.63
N GLU A 30 -9.99 -16.37 4.93
CA GLU A 30 -9.34 -15.24 4.26
C GLU A 30 -9.20 -15.48 2.75
N GLU A 31 -8.67 -16.64 2.35
CA GLU A 31 -8.55 -17.03 0.95
C GLU A 31 -9.92 -17.10 0.24
N ALA A 32 -10.94 -17.68 0.88
CA ALA A 32 -12.28 -17.74 0.33
C ALA A 32 -12.88 -16.33 0.10
N LEU A 33 -12.66 -15.40 1.03
CA LEU A 33 -13.08 -14.01 0.89
C LEU A 33 -12.31 -13.28 -0.21
N GLU A 34 -11.00 -13.51 -0.33
CA GLU A 34 -10.19 -12.94 -1.42
C GLU A 34 -10.64 -13.44 -2.79
N LEU A 35 -10.98 -14.73 -2.92
CA LEU A 35 -11.51 -15.30 -4.16
C LEU A 35 -12.88 -14.70 -4.50
N LEU A 36 -13.76 -14.58 -3.51
CA LEU A 36 -15.07 -13.95 -3.67
C LEU A 36 -14.95 -12.50 -4.11
N LEU A 37 -14.10 -11.71 -3.45
CA LEU A 37 -13.89 -10.30 -3.81
C LEU A 37 -13.35 -10.17 -5.23
N ARG A 38 -12.40 -11.03 -5.63
CA ARG A 38 -11.88 -11.09 -7.00
C ARG A 38 -12.96 -11.39 -8.03
N GLU A 39 -13.88 -12.31 -7.73
CA GLU A 39 -15.03 -12.63 -8.60
C GLU A 39 -15.93 -11.40 -8.84
N PHE A 40 -16.09 -10.54 -7.83
CA PHE A 40 -16.83 -9.28 -7.95
C PHE A 40 -15.99 -8.10 -8.46
N GLY A 41 -14.77 -8.33 -8.97
CA GLY A 41 -13.88 -7.30 -9.50
C GLY A 41 -13.25 -6.41 -8.42
N ALA A 42 -13.43 -6.75 -7.15
CA ALA A 42 -12.73 -6.13 -6.05
C ALA A 42 -11.41 -6.87 -5.83
N ASP A 43 -10.31 -6.29 -6.30
CA ASP A 43 -8.97 -6.77 -5.94
C ASP A 43 -8.45 -5.90 -4.77
N PRO A 44 -8.64 -6.30 -3.49
CA PRO A 44 -8.17 -5.53 -2.35
C PRO A 44 -6.64 -5.44 -2.30
N ALA A 45 -5.92 -6.48 -2.71
CA ALA A 45 -4.46 -6.48 -2.80
C ALA A 45 -3.99 -5.52 -3.90
N GLY A 46 -4.60 -5.58 -5.08
CA GLY A 46 -4.34 -4.63 -6.16
C GLY A 46 -4.84 -3.22 -5.87
N ALA A 47 -5.85 -3.03 -5.02
CA ALA A 47 -6.32 -1.68 -4.65
C ALA A 47 -5.28 -0.93 -3.81
N ALA A 48 -4.61 -1.63 -2.88
CA ALA A 48 -3.50 -1.06 -2.13
C ALA A 48 -2.31 -0.73 -3.03
N VAL A 49 -1.98 -1.63 -3.97
CA VAL A 49 -0.92 -1.40 -4.97
C VAL A 49 -1.27 -0.23 -5.89
N ARG A 50 -2.50 -0.18 -6.43
CA ARG A 50 -3.00 0.92 -7.28
C ARG A 50 -2.92 2.26 -6.56
N LYS A 51 -3.38 2.35 -5.31
CA LYS A 51 -3.25 3.57 -4.50
C LYS A 51 -1.80 4.00 -4.32
N ARG A 52 -0.88 3.05 -4.11
CA ARG A 52 0.55 3.35 -3.96
C ARG A 52 1.16 3.85 -5.27
N VAL A 53 0.79 3.23 -6.40
CA VAL A 53 1.22 3.65 -7.74
C VAL A 53 0.69 5.04 -8.06
N GLU A 54 -0.59 5.32 -7.80
CA GLU A 54 -1.20 6.64 -7.97
C GLU A 54 -0.49 7.71 -7.13
N ALA A 55 -0.18 7.42 -5.87
CA ALA A 55 0.55 8.35 -5.01
C ALA A 55 1.96 8.65 -5.55
N VAL A 56 2.71 7.64 -5.98
CA VAL A 56 4.04 7.82 -6.59
C VAL A 56 3.95 8.61 -7.89
N HIS A 57 2.97 8.28 -8.73
CA HIS A 57 2.76 8.97 -10.01
C HIS A 57 2.40 10.45 -9.79
N GLY A 58 1.56 10.75 -8.79
CA GLY A 58 1.23 12.12 -8.40
C GLY A 58 2.46 12.92 -7.99
N ILE A 59 3.31 12.37 -7.13
CA ILE A 59 4.57 13.01 -6.71
C ILE A 59 5.50 13.25 -7.91
N ALA A 60 5.63 12.26 -8.81
CA ALA A 60 6.47 12.39 -9.99
C ALA A 60 5.98 13.48 -10.96
N LEU A 61 4.66 13.60 -11.14
CA LEU A 61 4.06 14.66 -11.94
C LEU A 61 4.25 16.03 -11.29
N GLU A 62 4.07 16.13 -9.98
CA GLU A 62 4.29 17.38 -9.22
C GLU A 62 5.75 17.84 -9.34
N TYR A 63 6.70 16.92 -9.18
CA TYR A 63 8.12 17.21 -9.35
C TYR A 63 8.49 17.60 -10.79
N ALA A 64 7.92 16.92 -11.79
CA ALA A 64 8.17 17.24 -13.20
C ALA A 64 7.56 18.59 -13.62
N ALA A 65 6.47 19.01 -12.96
CA ALA A 65 5.83 20.29 -13.17
C ALA A 65 6.43 21.42 -12.32
N ASP A 66 7.24 21.09 -11.31
CA ASP A 66 7.96 22.07 -10.51
C ASP A 66 9.08 22.69 -11.38
N PRO A 67 9.01 24.01 -11.69
CA PRO A 67 10.08 24.70 -12.41
C PRO A 67 11.40 24.71 -11.64
N GLY A 68 11.41 24.22 -10.39
CA GLY A 68 12.52 24.25 -9.48
C GLY A 68 12.68 25.62 -8.87
N ASN A 69 13.53 25.69 -7.84
CA ASN A 69 13.95 26.98 -7.31
C ASN A 69 14.86 27.64 -8.35
N ALA A 70 14.54 28.86 -8.79
CA ALA A 70 15.37 29.64 -9.73
C ALA A 70 16.66 30.14 -9.07
N LYS A 71 17.34 29.27 -8.32
CA LYS A 71 18.69 29.52 -7.84
C LYS A 71 19.61 29.62 -9.07
N PRO A 72 20.59 30.53 -9.07
CA PRO A 72 21.59 30.55 -10.12
C PRO A 72 22.20 29.16 -10.26
N GLU A 73 22.46 28.73 -11.51
CA GLU A 73 23.19 27.49 -11.78
C GLU A 73 24.35 27.36 -10.80
N VAL A 74 24.41 26.24 -10.07
CA VAL A 74 25.54 25.92 -9.20
C VAL A 74 26.74 25.70 -10.12
N ARG A 75 27.62 26.70 -10.20
CA ARG A 75 28.80 26.70 -11.08
C ARG A 75 30.08 26.44 -10.29
N ALA A 76 30.07 26.71 -8.99
CA ALA A 76 31.15 26.45 -8.06
C ALA A 76 30.63 25.88 -6.73
N ILE A 77 31.53 25.25 -5.96
CA ILE A 77 31.21 24.70 -4.64
C ILE A 77 30.70 25.80 -3.69
N ASP A 78 31.18 27.03 -3.84
CA ASP A 78 30.77 28.17 -3.01
C ASP A 78 29.29 28.55 -3.21
N ASP A 79 28.69 28.22 -4.37
CA ASP A 79 27.26 28.47 -4.65
C ASP A 79 26.33 27.53 -3.86
N LEU A 80 26.87 26.47 -3.25
CA LEU A 80 26.14 25.53 -2.38
C LEU A 80 25.91 26.10 -0.97
N TYR A 81 26.58 27.19 -0.62
CA TYR A 81 26.48 27.81 0.70
C TYR A 81 25.64 29.09 0.62
N ASP A 82 24.56 29.18 1.40
CA ASP A 82 23.62 30.30 1.41
C ASP A 82 24.17 31.58 2.10
N GLY A 83 25.50 31.69 2.27
CA GLY A 83 26.19 32.85 2.85
C GLY A 83 25.91 33.16 4.33
N GLN A 84 24.96 32.46 4.97
CA GLN A 84 24.67 32.62 6.38
C GLN A 84 25.68 31.84 7.22
N VAL A 85 26.56 32.57 7.90
CA VAL A 85 27.40 32.02 8.96
C VAL A 85 26.52 31.83 10.20
N LEU A 86 26.52 30.63 10.77
CA LEU A 86 25.79 30.36 12.01
C LEU A 86 26.28 31.31 13.11
N PRO A 87 25.38 31.98 13.85
CA PRO A 87 25.78 32.82 14.98
C PRO A 87 26.40 31.94 16.08
N LEU A 88 27.54 32.40 16.63
CA LEU A 88 28.24 31.80 17.77
C LEU A 88 27.48 32.03 19.08
#